data_AF-A0A961VZ58-F1
#
_entry.id   AF-A0A961VZ58-F1
#
_cell.length_a   1.000
_cell.length_b   1.000
_cell.length_c   1.000
_cell.angle_alpha   90.00
_cell.angle_beta   90.00
_cell.angle_gamma   90.00
#
_symmetry.space_group_name_H-M   'P 1'
#
loop_
_entity.id
_entity.type
_entity.pdbx_description
1 polymer ?
#
loop_
_entity_poly.entity_id
_entity_poly.type
_entity_poly.pdbx_seq_one_letter_code
_entity_poly.pdbx_strand_id
1 'polypeptide(L)'
;MPHLAFLIALTTALFALDATAASADSLSGSWSGSGSVHYADTREKARCRADYSRVSGTLYRMTASCATPSGRVDQTATVNRVGDNEYAGSFQNSQYNVTGSIYIKLRGNSQSVHLRGNGSSGSFQLRRR
;
A
#
# COMPACT_ATOMS: atom_id res chain seq x y z
N MET A 1 -42.84 19.72 -59.74
CA MET A 1 -42.23 20.09 -58.44
C MET A 1 -41.83 18.80 -57.72
N PRO A 2 -40.54 18.44 -57.66
CA PRO A 2 -40.10 17.24 -56.96
C PRO A 2 -39.84 17.55 -55.48
N HIS A 3 -40.40 16.75 -54.57
CA HIS A 3 -40.11 16.85 -53.14
C HIS A 3 -38.99 15.85 -52.78
N LEU A 4 -37.85 16.41 -52.34
CA LEU A 4 -36.69 15.71 -51.80
C LEU A 4 -37.11 14.81 -50.62
N ALA A 5 -36.75 13.52 -50.69
CA ALA A 5 -36.83 12.60 -49.56
C ALA A 5 -35.58 12.77 -48.68
N PHE A 6 -35.77 13.13 -47.41
CA PHE A 6 -34.71 13.35 -46.43
C PHE A 6 -34.40 12.02 -45.72
N LEU A 7 -33.20 11.47 -45.94
CA LEU A 7 -32.70 10.28 -45.25
C LEU A 7 -32.14 10.68 -43.87
N ILE A 8 -32.72 10.16 -42.80
CA ILE A 8 -32.23 10.35 -41.43
C ILE A 8 -31.24 9.22 -41.12
N ALA A 9 -29.96 9.56 -41.01
CA ALA A 9 -28.90 8.64 -40.59
C ALA A 9 -28.94 8.48 -39.06
N LEU A 10 -29.12 7.24 -38.58
CA LEU A 10 -29.13 6.89 -37.17
C LEU A 10 -27.70 6.53 -36.72
N THR A 11 -27.03 7.46 -36.04
CA THR A 11 -25.70 7.25 -35.47
C THR A 11 -25.82 6.64 -34.05
N THR A 12 -25.52 5.36 -33.92
CA THR A 12 -25.40 4.68 -32.62
C THR A 12 -24.05 4.98 -31.98
N ALA A 13 -24.04 5.82 -30.94
CA ALA A 13 -22.86 6.05 -30.12
C ALA A 13 -22.65 4.88 -29.15
N LEU A 14 -21.56 4.13 -29.35
CA LEU A 14 -21.06 3.12 -28.41
C LEU A 14 -20.40 3.84 -27.22
N PHE A 15 -21.09 3.90 -26.09
CA PHE A 15 -20.47 4.31 -24.82
C PHE A 15 -19.61 3.16 -24.29
N ALA A 16 -18.29 3.31 -24.35
CA ALA A 16 -17.37 2.45 -23.62
C ALA A 16 -17.52 2.72 -22.11
N LEU A 17 -18.01 1.74 -21.35
CA LEU A 17 -17.93 1.79 -19.90
C LEU A 17 -16.52 1.39 -19.48
N ASP A 18 -15.70 2.36 -19.08
CA ASP A 18 -14.49 2.10 -18.31
C ASP A 18 -14.87 1.57 -16.92
N ALA A 19 -14.94 0.24 -16.79
CA ALA A 19 -15.08 -0.44 -15.51
C ALA A 19 -13.79 -0.26 -14.70
N THR A 20 -13.64 0.90 -14.06
CA THR A 20 -12.59 1.13 -13.08
C THR A 20 -12.96 0.33 -11.83
N ALA A 21 -12.50 -0.92 -11.76
CA ALA A 21 -12.63 -1.75 -10.57
C ALA A 21 -11.79 -1.16 -9.43
N ALA A 22 -12.35 -0.17 -8.73
CA ALA A 22 -11.80 0.36 -7.51
C ALA A 22 -11.74 -0.76 -6.48
N SER A 23 -10.55 -1.34 -6.30
CA SER A 23 -10.26 -2.29 -5.23
C SER A 23 -10.16 -1.53 -3.90
N ALA A 24 -11.30 -1.02 -3.43
CA ALA A 24 -11.38 -0.07 -2.31
C ALA A 24 -10.85 -0.62 -0.98
N ASP A 25 -10.73 -1.94 -0.82
CA ASP A 25 -10.20 -2.60 0.40
C ASP A 25 -9.01 -3.54 0.14
N SER A 26 -8.22 -3.24 -0.89
CA SER A 26 -6.96 -3.95 -1.13
C SER A 26 -5.76 -3.18 -0.56
N LEU A 27 -4.80 -3.93 0.00
CA LEU A 27 -3.53 -3.37 0.46
C LEU A 27 -2.66 -2.86 -0.70
N SER A 28 -2.88 -3.38 -1.91
CA SER A 28 -2.12 -3.04 -3.11
C SER A 28 -2.01 -1.55 -3.36
N GLY A 29 -0.88 -1.13 -3.91
CA GLY A 29 -0.60 0.25 -4.31
C GLY A 29 0.40 0.95 -3.40
N SER A 30 0.55 2.26 -3.64
CA SER A 30 1.54 3.10 -2.97
C SER A 30 0.96 3.83 -1.77
N TRP A 31 1.77 3.90 -0.72
CA TRP A 31 1.42 4.47 0.57
C TRP A 31 2.54 5.38 1.04
N SER A 32 2.19 6.43 1.80
CA SER A 32 3.19 7.23 2.48
C SER A 32 2.67 7.84 3.77
N GLY A 33 3.58 8.15 4.67
CA GLY A 33 3.22 8.76 5.93
C GLY A 33 4.40 8.80 6.88
N SER A 34 4.09 8.84 8.17
CA SER A 34 5.11 8.99 9.19
C SER A 34 4.77 8.18 10.44
N GLY A 35 5.74 8.09 11.32
CA GLY A 35 5.64 7.33 12.54
C GLY A 35 6.88 7.50 13.40
N SER A 36 7.13 6.53 14.25
CA SER A 36 8.35 6.44 15.01
C SER A 36 8.94 5.04 14.97
N VAL A 37 10.26 4.98 14.99
CA VAL A 37 11.03 3.77 15.24
C VAL A 37 11.69 3.87 16.61
N HIS A 38 11.88 2.71 17.23
CA HIS A 38 12.59 2.58 18.50
C HIS A 38 13.56 1.42 18.39
N TYR A 39 14.80 1.64 18.80
CA TYR A 39 15.88 0.65 18.79
C TYR A 39 16.88 1.00 19.88
N ALA A 40 17.34 0.00 20.65
CA ALA A 40 18.09 0.25 21.88
C ALA A 40 17.38 1.33 22.74
N ASP A 41 18.10 2.39 23.16
CA ASP A 41 17.53 3.50 23.92
C ASP A 41 17.08 4.69 23.05
N THR A 42 17.10 4.53 21.72
CA THR A 42 16.85 5.61 20.77
C THR A 42 15.44 5.55 20.21
N ARG A 43 14.75 6.70 20.19
CA ARG A 43 13.45 6.85 19.52
C ARG A 43 13.52 7.96 18.48
N GLU A 44 13.19 7.63 17.24
CA GLU A 44 13.25 8.58 16.13
C GLU A 44 11.93 8.70 15.40
N LYS A 45 11.64 9.92 14.91
CA LYS A 45 10.60 10.12 13.92
C LYS A 45 11.06 9.55 12.58
N ALA A 46 10.13 8.94 11.86
CA ALA A 46 10.41 8.30 10.59
C ALA A 46 9.35 8.68 9.56
N ARG A 47 9.76 8.93 8.31
CA ARG A 47 8.87 9.12 7.16
C ARG A 47 9.03 7.93 6.23
N CYS A 48 7.93 7.26 5.91
CA CYS A 48 7.97 6.05 5.10
C CYS A 48 7.17 6.22 3.81
N ARG A 49 7.68 5.60 2.76
CA ARG A 49 6.97 5.31 1.51
C ARG A 49 6.99 3.80 1.31
N ALA A 50 5.84 3.21 1.05
CA ALA A 50 5.71 1.78 0.88
C ALA A 50 4.87 1.47 -0.35
N ASP A 51 5.24 0.43 -1.09
CA ASP A 51 4.50 -0.07 -2.23
C ASP A 51 4.20 -1.55 -2.01
N TYR A 52 2.92 -1.90 -2.15
CA TYR A 52 2.45 -3.27 -2.02
C TYR A 52 2.00 -3.80 -3.37
N SER A 53 2.50 -4.97 -3.74
CA SER A 53 2.04 -5.75 -4.89
C SER A 53 1.43 -7.07 -4.41
N ARG A 54 0.26 -7.40 -4.96
CA ARG A 54 -0.35 -8.71 -4.71
C ARG A 54 0.46 -9.77 -5.44
N VAL A 55 0.87 -10.81 -4.73
CA VAL A 55 1.59 -11.96 -5.29
C VAL A 55 0.60 -13.03 -5.73
N SER A 56 -0.32 -13.41 -4.84
CA SER A 56 -1.39 -14.39 -5.11
C SER A 56 -2.44 -14.29 -4.01
N GLY A 57 -3.71 -14.58 -4.30
CA GLY A 57 -4.77 -14.68 -3.28
C GLY A 57 -4.69 -13.59 -2.20
N THR A 58 -4.36 -13.99 -0.97
CA THR A 58 -4.20 -13.12 0.21
C THR A 58 -2.77 -12.65 0.49
N LEU A 59 -1.79 -13.07 -0.30
CA LEU A 59 -0.36 -12.81 -0.17
C LEU A 59 0.08 -11.54 -0.94
N TYR A 60 0.84 -10.69 -0.27
CA TYR A 60 1.40 -9.46 -0.82
C TYR A 60 2.88 -9.36 -0.51
N ARG A 61 3.62 -8.74 -1.43
CA ARG A 61 4.99 -8.30 -1.22
C ARG A 61 4.99 -6.79 -1.06
N MET A 62 5.85 -6.31 -0.18
CA MET A 62 6.04 -4.89 0.11
C MET A 62 7.51 -4.53 -0.14
N THR A 63 7.73 -3.37 -0.74
CA THR A 63 8.98 -2.61 -0.63
C THR A 63 8.70 -1.32 0.11
N ALA A 64 9.60 -0.88 0.99
CA ALA A 64 9.44 0.39 1.67
C ALA A 64 10.78 1.09 1.89
N SER A 65 10.75 2.41 1.80
CA SER A 65 11.84 3.31 2.17
C SER A 65 11.40 4.17 3.33
N CYS A 66 12.16 4.15 4.42
CA CYS A 66 11.90 4.94 5.62
C CYS A 66 13.12 5.81 5.95
N ALA A 67 12.92 7.10 6.16
CA ALA A 67 13.96 8.05 6.54
C ALA A 67 13.72 8.58 7.95
N THR A 68 14.76 8.53 8.78
CA THR A 68 14.87 9.12 10.11
C THR A 68 15.93 10.24 10.11
N PRO A 69 16.11 11.00 11.21
CA PRO A 69 17.22 11.94 11.32
C PRO A 69 18.60 11.27 11.20
N SER A 70 18.74 10.04 11.70
CA SER A 70 20.01 9.29 11.68
C SER A 70 20.29 8.56 10.37
N GLY A 71 19.30 8.42 9.47
CA GLY A 71 19.55 7.79 8.18
C GLY A 71 18.32 7.33 7.43
N ARG A 72 18.56 6.59 6.34
CA ARG A 72 17.52 5.96 5.52
C ARG A 72 17.69 4.45 5.55
N VAL A 73 16.55 3.78 5.51
CA VAL A 73 16.42 2.33 5.49
C VAL A 73 15.50 1.93 4.35
N ASP A 74 15.93 0.97 3.55
CA ASP A 74 15.08 0.26 2.61
C ASP A 74 14.82 -1.16 3.13
N GLN A 75 13.56 -1.57 3.11
CA GLN A 75 13.11 -2.84 3.67
C GLN A 75 12.10 -3.52 2.76
N THR A 76 12.07 -4.84 2.82
CA THR A 76 11.06 -5.65 2.13
C THR A 76 10.20 -6.36 3.16
N ALA A 77 8.96 -6.68 2.80
CA ALA A 77 8.12 -7.53 3.61
C ALA A 77 7.26 -8.45 2.74
N THR A 78 6.82 -9.53 3.36
CA THR A 78 5.78 -10.40 2.85
C THR A 78 4.66 -10.42 3.88
N VAL A 79 3.43 -10.13 3.45
CA VAL A 79 2.27 -10.09 4.34
C VAL A 79 1.10 -10.86 3.74
N ASN A 80 0.34 -11.52 4.60
CA ASN A 80 -0.88 -12.22 4.25
C ASN A 80 -2.07 -11.54 4.92
N ARG A 81 -3.21 -11.50 4.24
CA ARG A 81 -4.49 -11.13 4.88
C ARG A 81 -4.84 -12.21 5.91
N VAL A 82 -5.06 -11.80 7.15
CA VAL A 82 -5.41 -12.68 8.29
C VAL A 82 -6.78 -12.36 8.88
N GLY A 83 -7.41 -11.27 8.44
CA GLY A 83 -8.79 -10.89 8.74
C GLY A 83 -9.29 -9.88 7.72
N ASP A 84 -10.51 -9.38 7.86
CA ASP A 84 -11.14 -8.53 6.85
C ASP A 84 -10.29 -7.34 6.44
N ASN A 85 -9.68 -6.67 7.41
CA ASN A 85 -8.83 -5.49 7.20
C ASN A 85 -7.46 -5.62 7.86
N GLU A 86 -7.03 -6.86 8.12
CA GLU A 86 -5.86 -7.14 8.93
C GLU A 86 -4.88 -8.01 8.13
N TYR A 87 -3.61 -7.63 8.18
CA TYR A 87 -2.53 -8.32 7.49
C TYR A 87 -1.37 -8.54 8.44
N ALA A 88 -0.75 -9.71 8.33
CA ALA A 88 0.40 -10.07 9.15
C ALA A 88 1.45 -10.78 8.31
N GLY A 89 2.71 -10.67 8.73
CA GLY A 89 3.81 -11.38 8.10
C GLY A 89 5.15 -10.95 8.64
N SER A 90 6.18 -10.98 7.79
CA SER A 90 7.56 -10.71 8.18
C SER A 90 8.19 -9.65 7.28
N PHE A 91 9.05 -8.84 7.87
CA PHE A 91 9.88 -7.88 7.16
C PHE A 91 11.37 -8.22 7.33
N GLN A 92 12.16 -7.75 6.38
CA GLN A 92 13.60 -7.80 6.43
C GLN A 92 14.19 -6.44 6.05
N ASN A 93 15.17 -6.04 6.83
CA ASN A 93 16.03 -4.90 6.61
C ASN A 93 17.46 -5.42 6.50
N SER A 94 17.92 -5.60 5.26
CA SER A 94 19.24 -6.17 4.96
C SER A 94 20.39 -5.28 5.44
N GLN A 95 20.24 -3.95 5.37
CA GLN A 95 21.27 -2.99 5.77
C GLN A 95 21.68 -3.14 7.25
N TYR A 96 20.73 -3.49 8.11
CA TYR A 96 20.97 -3.65 9.55
C TYR A 96 20.84 -5.09 10.04
N ASN A 97 20.71 -6.05 9.12
CA ASN A 97 20.46 -7.47 9.42
C ASN A 97 19.30 -7.67 10.42
N VAL A 98 18.24 -6.87 10.30
CA VAL A 98 17.05 -6.96 11.15
C VAL A 98 15.97 -7.70 10.41
N THR A 99 15.47 -8.77 11.01
CA THR A 99 14.22 -9.42 10.62
C THR A 99 13.20 -9.26 11.74
N GLY A 100 11.92 -9.33 11.40
CA GLY A 100 10.87 -9.16 12.36
C GLY A 100 9.48 -9.41 11.81
N SER A 101 8.48 -9.21 12.66
CA SER A 101 7.08 -9.29 12.30
C SER A 101 6.52 -7.92 11.93
N ILE A 102 5.58 -7.93 11.00
CA ILE A 102 4.80 -6.78 10.57
C ILE A 102 3.32 -7.10 10.75
N TYR A 103 2.57 -6.15 11.30
CA TYR A 103 1.12 -6.19 11.39
C TYR A 103 0.54 -4.89 10.84
N ILE A 104 -0.52 -5.02 10.04
CA ILE A 104 -1.15 -3.91 9.34
C ILE A 104 -2.65 -3.98 9.59
N LYS A 105 -3.23 -2.84 9.95
CA LYS A 105 -4.69 -2.65 9.97
C LYS A 105 -5.08 -1.57 8.98
N LEU A 106 -5.85 -1.97 7.97
CA LEU A 106 -6.34 -1.14 6.89
C LEU A 106 -7.67 -0.48 7.30
N ARG A 107 -7.86 0.80 6.95
CA ARG A 107 -9.07 1.57 7.14
C ARG A 107 -9.28 2.48 5.93
N GLY A 108 -9.89 1.95 4.87
CA GLY A 108 -10.04 2.64 3.59
C GLY A 108 -8.69 3.10 3.04
N ASN A 109 -8.49 4.42 2.93
CA ASN A 109 -7.26 5.03 2.41
C ASN A 109 -6.19 5.31 3.47
N SER A 110 -6.32 4.75 4.67
CA SER A 110 -5.30 4.82 5.71
C SER A 110 -4.98 3.45 6.27
N GLN A 111 -3.75 3.26 6.74
CA GLN A 111 -3.34 2.06 7.44
C GLN A 111 -2.45 2.40 8.63
N SER A 112 -2.62 1.63 9.71
CA SER A 112 -1.65 1.57 10.81
C SER A 112 -0.74 0.36 10.61
N VAL A 113 0.57 0.59 10.62
CA VAL A 113 1.60 -0.43 10.45
C VAL A 113 2.42 -0.52 11.73
N HIS A 114 2.57 -1.73 12.26
CA HIS A 114 3.39 -2.02 13.43
C HIS A 114 4.48 -3.02 13.06
N LEU A 115 5.71 -2.69 13.41
CA LEU A 115 6.90 -3.53 13.19
C LEU A 115 7.46 -3.95 14.55
N ARG A 116 7.89 -5.21 14.65
CA ARG A 116 8.65 -5.74 15.78
C ARG A 116 9.82 -6.57 15.28
N GLY A 117 11.03 -6.06 15.48
CA GLY A 117 12.27 -6.78 15.23
C GLY A 117 12.97 -7.13 16.54
N ASN A 118 14.11 -7.81 16.46
CA ASN A 118 14.94 -8.08 17.64
C ASN A 118 15.48 -6.76 18.23
N GLY A 119 15.04 -6.39 19.43
CA GLY A 119 15.45 -5.14 20.10
C GLY A 119 14.98 -3.85 19.40
N SER A 120 14.07 -3.95 18.43
CA SER A 120 13.56 -2.79 17.68
C SER A 120 12.06 -2.87 17.43
N SER A 121 11.43 -1.72 17.27
CA SER A 121 10.01 -1.62 16.91
C SER A 121 9.73 -0.39 16.07
N GLY A 122 8.61 -0.41 15.36
CA GLY A 122 8.13 0.70 14.56
C GLY A 122 6.62 0.81 14.64
N SER A 123 6.10 2.02 14.55
CA SER A 123 4.66 2.28 14.43
C SER A 123 4.45 3.44 13.49
N PHE A 124 3.62 3.24 12.48
CA PHE A 124 3.42 4.18 11.38
C PHE A 124 1.95 4.31 11.01
N GLN A 125 1.61 5.51 10.55
CA GLN A 125 0.32 5.83 9.97
C GLN A 125 0.58 6.25 8.54
N LEU A 126 0.16 5.40 7.61
CA LEU A 126 0.34 5.63 6.19
C LEU A 126 -1.01 5.94 5.55
N ARG A 127 -0.98 6.77 4.52
CA ARG A 127 -2.13 7.10 3.67
C ARG A 127 -1.81 6.69 2.25
N ARG A 128 -2.85 6.27 1.53
CA ARG A 128 -2.77 5.97 0.11
C ARG A 128 -2.35 7.23 -0.66
N ARG A 129 -1.50 7.05 -1.67
CA ARG A 129 -1.06 8.11 -2.59
C ARG A 129 -2.02 8.30 -3.74
#